data_AF-A0A431G5G4-F1
#
_entry.id   AF-A0A431G5G4-F1
#
_cell.length_a   1.000
_cell.length_b   1.000
_cell.length_c   1.000
_cell.angle_alpha   90.00
_cell.angle_beta   90.00
_cell.angle_gamma   90.00
#
_symmetry.space_group_name_H-M   'P 1'
#
loop_
_entity.id
_entity.type
_entity.pdbx_description
1 polymer ?
#
loop_
_entity_poly.entity_id
_entity_poly.type
_entity_poly.pdbx_seq_one_letter_code
_entity_poly.pdbx_strand_id
1 'polypeptide(L)'
;MQKFLIVLGLCLMLAISANAQSPKEAKPSFDCSKATTKVEKMICNDEGGELQKLDRLYSKLYFSILKSIPKNTKEGQNEREELKYFNHSVMSDRNVFQCYFIVPFGTGKQEDFRSNYCIKQIYLEAIATLAFRMIDSEANRKKWNFNQRVEKFNGAACPLEKYDEINFLSNYNLFNNFFENTTKGIVIDFMAYNIAQWNYFILQSRINEANSGEFDEAVKVYKILYEKLYQAFTEDKKLNKLLGN
;
A
#
# COMPACT_ATOMS: atom_id res chain seq x y z
N MET A 1 48.32 19.71 -41.56
CA MET A 1 46.92 19.74 -41.07
C MET A 1 46.30 18.35 -41.17
N GLN A 2 46.82 17.37 -40.42
CA GLN A 2 46.32 15.99 -40.46
C GLN A 2 46.36 15.31 -39.08
N LYS A 3 46.97 15.96 -38.08
CA LYS A 3 47.05 15.47 -36.69
C LYS A 3 45.95 16.04 -35.78
N PHE A 4 45.26 17.11 -36.19
CA PHE A 4 44.17 17.71 -35.40
C PHE A 4 42.77 17.14 -35.72
N LEU A 5 42.61 16.42 -36.83
CA LEU A 5 41.31 15.84 -37.22
C LEU A 5 41.00 14.50 -36.53
N ILE A 6 42.01 13.80 -36.01
CA ILE A 6 41.84 12.50 -35.35
C ILE A 6 41.34 12.69 -33.91
N VAL A 7 41.63 13.83 -33.27
CA VAL A 7 41.21 14.10 -31.89
C VAL A 7 39.73 14.53 -31.81
N LEU A 8 39.19 15.18 -32.85
CA LEU A 8 37.78 15.59 -32.87
C LEU A 8 36.82 14.42 -33.16
N GLY A 9 37.28 13.39 -33.90
CA GLY A 9 36.47 12.20 -34.21
C GLY A 9 36.31 11.24 -33.03
N LEU A 10 37.26 11.24 -32.08
CA LEU A 10 37.21 10.38 -30.89
C LEU A 10 36.39 10.95 -29.73
N CYS A 11 36.12 12.26 -29.69
CA CYS A 11 35.24 12.86 -28.69
C CYS A 11 33.74 12.75 -29.03
N LEU A 12 33.38 12.51 -30.30
CA LEU A 12 31.97 12.39 -30.72
C LEU A 12 31.37 10.99 -30.54
N MET A 13 32.20 9.97 -30.28
CA MET A 13 31.74 8.58 -30.08
C MET A 13 31.51 8.21 -28.60
N LEU A 14 31.79 9.13 -27.66
CA LEU A 14 31.52 8.94 -26.22
C LEU A 14 30.19 9.55 -25.77
N ALA A 15 29.40 10.14 -26.69
CA ALA A 15 28.09 10.71 -26.40
C ALA A 15 26.93 9.71 -26.55
N ILE A 16 27.21 8.41 -26.72
CA ILE A 16 26.24 7.37 -26.39
C ILE A 16 26.50 7.02 -24.93
N SER A 17 26.09 7.92 -24.03
CA SER A 17 25.69 7.51 -22.70
C SER A 17 24.58 6.50 -22.91
N ALA A 18 24.96 5.23 -23.01
CA ALA A 18 24.12 4.17 -22.54
C ALA A 18 23.62 4.64 -21.17
N ASN A 19 22.35 5.00 -21.08
CA ASN A 19 21.60 4.75 -19.86
C ASN A 19 21.67 3.24 -19.68
N ALA A 20 22.82 2.75 -19.19
CA ALA A 20 22.94 1.49 -18.53
C ALA A 20 22.16 1.68 -17.23
N GLN A 21 20.83 1.68 -17.39
CA GLN A 21 19.89 1.67 -16.29
C GLN A 21 20.31 0.48 -15.46
N SER A 22 20.77 0.76 -14.25
CA SER A 22 21.30 -0.26 -13.35
C SER A 22 20.34 -1.44 -13.32
N PRO A 23 20.79 -2.70 -13.46
CA PRO A 23 19.92 -3.89 -13.36
C PRO A 23 19.18 -4.00 -12.01
N LYS A 24 19.43 -3.09 -11.08
CA LYS A 24 18.84 -3.02 -9.74
C LYS A 24 17.91 -1.83 -9.49
N GLU A 25 17.60 -1.00 -10.49
CA GLU A 25 16.55 0.00 -10.31
C GLU A 25 15.19 -0.71 -10.11
N ALA A 26 14.49 -0.34 -9.04
CA ALA A 26 13.11 -0.78 -8.86
C ALA A 26 12.34 -0.34 -10.11
N LYS A 27 11.64 -1.27 -10.76
CA LYS A 27 10.72 -0.94 -11.85
C LYS A 27 9.31 -1.19 -11.35
N PRO A 28 8.34 -0.32 -11.66
CA PRO A 28 6.95 -0.61 -11.33
C PRO A 28 6.46 -1.84 -12.09
N SER A 29 5.26 -2.29 -11.75
CA SER A 29 4.59 -3.45 -12.36
C SER A 29 4.11 -3.22 -13.80
N PHE A 30 4.21 -1.99 -14.29
CA PHE A 30 3.80 -1.58 -15.64
C PHE A 30 4.95 -0.94 -16.42
N ASP A 31 4.78 -0.82 -17.73
CA ASP A 31 5.77 -0.25 -18.65
C ASP A 31 5.73 1.29 -18.59
N CYS A 32 6.80 1.90 -18.06
CA CYS A 32 6.90 3.35 -17.92
C CYS A 32 6.84 4.10 -19.25
N SER A 33 7.23 3.50 -20.38
CA SER A 33 7.09 4.17 -21.69
C SER A 33 5.62 4.28 -22.14
N LYS A 34 4.72 3.55 -21.47
CA LYS A 34 3.27 3.56 -21.72
C LYS A 34 2.48 4.30 -20.65
N ALA A 35 3.17 4.95 -19.68
CA ALA A 35 2.51 5.71 -18.62
C ALA A 35 1.70 6.87 -19.21
N THR A 36 0.40 6.87 -18.98
CA THR A 36 -0.51 7.90 -19.51
C THR A 36 -1.01 8.83 -18.41
N THR A 37 -1.25 8.28 -17.21
CA THR A 37 -1.82 9.03 -16.09
C THR A 37 -0.75 9.82 -15.33
N LYS A 38 -1.18 10.84 -14.58
CA LYS A 38 -0.29 11.61 -13.69
C LYS A 38 0.38 10.70 -12.67
N VAL A 39 -0.37 9.76 -12.09
CA VAL A 39 0.13 8.84 -11.06
C VAL A 39 1.15 7.87 -11.62
N GLU A 40 0.91 7.28 -12.78
CA GLU A 40 1.89 6.40 -13.44
C GLU A 40 3.20 7.14 -13.72
N LYS A 41 3.12 8.39 -14.19
CA LYS A 41 4.32 9.24 -14.41
C LYS A 41 5.04 9.55 -13.10
N MET A 42 4.32 9.82 -12.02
CA MET A 42 4.92 10.04 -10.70
C MET A 42 5.63 8.80 -10.18
N ILE A 43 5.01 7.61 -10.32
CA ILE A 43 5.65 6.34 -9.95
C ILE A 43 6.90 6.10 -10.81
N CYS A 44 6.83 6.32 -12.12
CA CYS A 44 7.97 6.13 -13.01
C CYS A 44 9.14 7.08 -12.75
N ASN A 45 8.85 8.32 -12.35
CA ASN A 45 9.85 9.35 -12.11
C ASN A 45 10.27 9.46 -10.63
N ASP A 46 9.87 8.51 -9.79
CA ASP A 46 10.26 8.46 -8.39
C ASP A 46 11.75 8.10 -8.27
N GLU A 47 12.62 9.10 -8.16
CA GLU A 47 14.08 8.93 -8.11
C GLU A 47 14.55 8.04 -6.95
N GLY A 48 13.82 8.05 -5.82
CA GLY A 48 14.09 7.19 -4.67
C GLY A 48 13.68 5.72 -4.89
N GLY A 49 12.87 5.44 -5.91
CA GLY A 49 12.39 4.11 -6.28
C GLY A 49 11.44 3.46 -5.27
N GLU A 50 11.00 4.19 -4.24
CA GLU A 50 10.08 3.68 -3.22
C GLU A 50 8.71 3.35 -3.80
N LEU A 51 8.14 4.25 -4.60
CA LEU A 51 6.85 4.06 -5.26
C LEU A 51 6.92 2.93 -6.29
N GLN A 52 8.01 2.85 -7.04
CA GLN A 52 8.25 1.77 -8.01
C GLN A 52 8.30 0.42 -7.31
N LYS A 53 9.01 0.35 -6.17
CA LYS A 53 9.10 -0.86 -5.35
C LYS A 53 7.76 -1.25 -4.77
N LEU A 54 7.01 -0.30 -4.19
CA LEU A 54 5.70 -0.57 -3.60
C LEU A 54 4.66 -1.01 -4.63
N ASP A 55 4.59 -0.35 -5.79
CA ASP A 55 3.72 -0.76 -6.89
C ASP A 55 4.03 -2.19 -7.34
N ARG A 56 5.32 -2.49 -7.57
CA ARG A 56 5.76 -3.85 -7.94
C ARG A 56 5.45 -4.86 -6.85
N LEU A 57 5.69 -4.53 -5.59
CA LEU A 57 5.48 -5.42 -4.45
C LEU A 57 3.99 -5.75 -4.28
N TYR A 58 3.13 -4.74 -4.30
CA TYR A 58 1.68 -4.92 -4.25
C TYR A 58 1.18 -5.80 -5.40
N SER A 59 1.60 -5.50 -6.64
CA SER A 59 1.21 -6.27 -7.82
C SER A 59 1.63 -7.75 -7.71
N LYS A 60 2.87 -8.01 -7.30
CA LYS A 60 3.39 -9.37 -7.10
C LYS A 60 2.64 -10.11 -5.99
N LEU A 61 2.35 -9.44 -4.88
CA LEU A 61 1.56 -10.00 -3.78
C LEU A 61 0.15 -10.35 -4.26
N TYR A 62 -0.57 -9.40 -4.86
CA TYR A 62 -1.91 -9.60 -5.43
C TYR A 62 -1.98 -10.82 -6.35
N PHE A 63 -1.10 -10.90 -7.36
CA PHE A 63 -1.10 -12.02 -8.30
C PHE A 63 -0.71 -13.35 -7.64
N SER A 64 0.16 -13.34 -6.63
CA SER A 64 0.55 -14.54 -5.89
C SER A 64 -0.60 -15.09 -5.03
N ILE A 65 -1.37 -14.20 -4.39
CA ILE A 65 -2.60 -14.56 -3.68
C ILE A 65 -3.61 -15.11 -4.66
N LEU A 66 -3.88 -14.39 -5.75
CA LEU A 66 -4.83 -14.81 -6.78
C LEU A 66 -4.47 -16.19 -7.35
N LYS A 67 -3.18 -16.51 -7.52
CA LYS A 67 -2.73 -17.83 -7.98
C LYS A 67 -2.93 -18.92 -6.93
N SER A 68 -2.92 -18.58 -5.64
CA SER A 68 -3.08 -19.52 -4.53
C SER A 68 -4.53 -19.96 -4.33
N ILE A 69 -5.50 -19.21 -4.88
CA ILE A 69 -6.93 -19.50 -4.76
C ILE A 69 -7.40 -20.44 -5.89
N PRO A 70 -8.03 -21.60 -5.59
CA PRO A 70 -8.55 -22.53 -6.59
C PRO A 70 -9.51 -21.88 -7.58
N LYS A 71 -9.42 -22.23 -8.87
CA LYS A 71 -10.30 -21.71 -9.94
C LYS A 71 -11.51 -22.59 -10.23
N ASN A 72 -11.50 -23.83 -9.74
CA ASN A 72 -12.46 -24.90 -10.07
C ASN A 72 -13.48 -25.16 -8.97
N THR A 73 -13.45 -24.41 -7.86
CA THR A 73 -14.46 -24.47 -6.80
C THR A 73 -15.28 -23.19 -6.81
N LYS A 74 -16.57 -23.28 -6.44
CA LYS A 74 -17.45 -22.10 -6.35
C LYS A 74 -16.93 -21.07 -5.33
N GLU A 75 -16.45 -21.55 -4.18
CA GLU A 75 -15.83 -20.72 -3.15
C GLU A 75 -14.59 -19.99 -3.68
N GLY A 76 -13.68 -20.70 -4.35
CA GLY A 76 -12.49 -20.10 -4.93
C GLY A 76 -12.81 -19.11 -6.05
N GLN A 77 -13.88 -19.35 -6.83
CA GLN A 77 -14.35 -18.37 -7.82
C GLN A 77 -14.84 -17.08 -7.17
N ASN A 78 -15.69 -17.17 -6.14
CA ASN A 78 -16.17 -16.00 -5.40
C ASN A 78 -15.01 -15.19 -4.80
N GLU A 79 -14.08 -15.87 -4.12
CA GLU A 79 -12.88 -15.27 -3.52
C GLU A 79 -11.99 -14.55 -4.53
N ARG A 80 -11.87 -15.10 -5.74
CA ARG A 80 -11.12 -14.47 -6.84
C ARG A 80 -11.84 -13.22 -7.36
N GLU A 81 -13.17 -13.19 -7.38
CA GLU A 81 -13.92 -11.99 -7.77
C GLU A 81 -13.81 -10.88 -6.73
N GLU A 82 -13.92 -11.21 -5.43
CA GLU A 82 -13.71 -10.26 -4.33
C GLU A 82 -12.30 -9.65 -4.39
N LEU A 83 -11.28 -10.49 -4.56
CA LEU A 83 -9.90 -10.02 -4.68
C LEU A 83 -9.70 -9.11 -5.91
N LYS A 84 -10.37 -9.39 -7.05
CA LYS A 84 -10.34 -8.50 -8.23
C LYS A 84 -11.03 -7.17 -7.96
N TYR A 85 -12.18 -7.18 -7.31
CA TYR A 85 -12.90 -5.97 -6.92
C TYR A 85 -12.03 -5.10 -6.01
N PHE A 86 -11.41 -5.71 -5.00
CA PHE A 86 -10.44 -5.04 -4.13
C PHE A 86 -9.31 -4.39 -4.93
N ASN A 87 -8.67 -5.12 -5.85
CA ASN A 87 -7.62 -4.55 -6.69
C ASN A 87 -8.12 -3.42 -7.59
N HIS A 88 -9.34 -3.51 -8.10
CA HIS A 88 -9.94 -2.42 -8.87
C HIS A 88 -10.11 -1.16 -8.01
N SER A 89 -10.58 -1.30 -6.76
CA SER A 89 -10.69 -0.19 -5.82
C SER A 89 -9.33 0.45 -5.56
N VAL A 90 -8.31 -0.35 -5.22
CA VAL A 90 -6.95 0.16 -4.93
C VAL A 90 -6.38 0.93 -6.13
N MET A 91 -6.56 0.41 -7.36
CA MET A 91 -6.09 1.12 -8.56
C MET A 91 -6.89 2.39 -8.84
N SER A 92 -8.20 2.39 -8.58
CA SER A 92 -9.06 3.56 -8.70
C SER A 92 -8.61 4.64 -7.72
N ASP A 93 -8.54 4.32 -6.42
CA ASP A 93 -8.14 5.24 -5.36
C ASP A 93 -6.76 5.83 -5.64
N ARG A 94 -5.82 4.98 -6.06
CA ARG A 94 -4.48 5.42 -6.49
C ARG A 94 -4.56 6.45 -7.60
N ASN A 95 -5.31 6.16 -8.67
CA ASN A 95 -5.35 7.00 -9.87
C ASN A 95 -6.00 8.37 -9.61
N VAL A 96 -6.89 8.47 -8.63
CA VAL A 96 -7.57 9.73 -8.26
C VAL A 96 -6.99 10.39 -7.00
N PHE A 97 -5.93 9.83 -6.40
CA PHE A 97 -5.33 10.28 -5.13
C PHE A 97 -6.34 10.30 -3.96
N GLN A 98 -7.17 9.25 -3.87
CA GLN A 98 -8.11 9.10 -2.76
C GLN A 98 -7.41 8.47 -1.55
N CYS A 99 -6.89 9.33 -0.69
CA CYS A 99 -6.20 8.96 0.54
C CYS A 99 -6.67 9.86 1.69
N TYR A 100 -6.55 9.36 2.92
CA TYR A 100 -7.13 9.98 4.11
C TYR A 100 -6.06 10.20 5.18
N PHE A 101 -6.30 11.13 6.11
CA PHE A 101 -5.38 11.41 7.22
C PHE A 101 -3.96 11.83 6.78
N ILE A 102 -3.85 12.58 5.67
CA ILE A 102 -2.56 13.04 5.11
C ILE A 102 -2.01 14.25 5.86
N VAL A 103 -2.88 15.20 6.16
CA VAL A 103 -2.56 16.51 6.72
C VAL A 103 -3.58 16.88 7.79
N PRO A 104 -3.18 17.64 8.83
CA PRO A 104 -4.08 18.21 9.82
C PRO A 104 -5.26 18.97 9.18
N PHE A 105 -6.39 19.03 9.87
CA PHE A 105 -7.61 19.69 9.44
C PHE A 105 -7.36 21.17 9.12
N GLY A 106 -7.89 21.64 7.99
CA GLY A 106 -7.75 23.03 7.56
C GLY A 106 -6.33 23.46 7.13
N THR A 107 -5.33 22.58 7.22
CA THR A 107 -3.93 22.89 6.84
C THR A 107 -3.54 22.38 5.45
N GLY A 108 -4.33 21.47 4.89
CA GLY A 108 -4.01 20.78 3.64
C GLY A 108 -4.09 21.66 2.41
N LYS A 109 -3.04 21.63 1.59
CA LYS A 109 -3.06 22.16 0.22
C LYS A 109 -3.36 21.05 -0.77
N GLN A 110 -3.89 21.39 -1.94
CA GLN A 110 -4.20 20.39 -2.99
C GLN A 110 -2.99 19.52 -3.37
N GLU A 111 -1.78 20.08 -3.29
CA GLU A 111 -0.50 19.41 -3.54
C GLU A 111 -0.21 18.30 -2.53
N ASP A 112 -0.58 18.50 -1.27
CA ASP A 112 -0.36 17.51 -0.19
C ASP A 112 -1.17 16.24 -0.47
N PHE A 113 -2.40 16.41 -0.95
CA PHE A 113 -3.27 15.29 -1.34
C PHE A 113 -2.82 14.64 -2.66
N ARG A 114 -2.17 15.39 -3.55
CA ARG A 114 -1.63 14.88 -4.83
C ARG A 114 -0.13 14.57 -4.75
N SER A 115 0.30 13.98 -3.64
CA SER A 115 1.71 13.74 -3.29
C SER A 115 2.13 12.28 -3.45
N ASN A 116 3.44 12.04 -3.46
CA ASN A 116 4.01 10.69 -3.35
C ASN A 116 3.57 9.98 -2.07
N TYR A 117 3.39 10.74 -0.98
CA TYR A 117 2.93 10.21 0.30
C TYR A 117 1.55 9.56 0.17
N CYS A 118 0.61 10.21 -0.53
CA CYS A 118 -0.72 9.64 -0.80
C CYS A 118 -0.64 8.29 -1.54
N ILE A 119 0.17 8.21 -2.60
CA ILE A 119 0.36 6.98 -3.38
C ILE A 119 1.02 5.89 -2.51
N LYS A 120 2.04 6.24 -1.73
CA LYS A 120 2.72 5.34 -0.79
C LYS A 120 1.74 4.76 0.23
N GLN A 121 0.91 5.62 0.81
CA GLN A 121 -0.15 5.24 1.73
C GLN A 121 -1.10 4.22 1.10
N ILE A 122 -1.61 4.47 -0.12
CA ILE A 122 -2.56 3.56 -0.78
C ILE A 122 -1.96 2.16 -0.94
N TYR A 123 -0.70 2.04 -1.35
CA TYR A 123 -0.05 0.72 -1.44
C TYR A 123 0.19 0.07 -0.08
N LEU A 124 0.57 0.83 0.94
CA LEU A 124 0.77 0.30 2.29
C LEU A 124 -0.54 -0.21 2.91
N GLU A 125 -1.61 0.57 2.79
CA GLU A 125 -2.96 0.17 3.22
C GLU A 125 -3.40 -1.10 2.49
N ALA A 126 -3.17 -1.17 1.18
CA ALA A 126 -3.58 -2.31 0.37
C ALA A 126 -2.84 -3.59 0.76
N ILE A 127 -1.52 -3.52 0.97
CA ILE A 127 -0.70 -4.64 1.43
C ILE A 127 -1.11 -5.07 2.84
N ALA A 128 -1.31 -4.11 3.76
CA ALA A 128 -1.76 -4.39 5.12
C ALA A 128 -3.16 -5.03 5.16
N THR A 129 -4.08 -4.56 4.33
CA THR A 129 -5.43 -5.13 4.19
C THR A 129 -5.36 -6.57 3.70
N LEU A 130 -4.60 -6.85 2.64
CA LEU A 130 -4.42 -8.23 2.16
C LEU A 130 -3.80 -9.12 3.24
N ALA A 131 -2.76 -8.64 3.92
CA ALA A 131 -2.11 -9.38 5.00
C ALA A 131 -3.09 -9.70 6.13
N PHE A 132 -3.88 -8.72 6.57
CA PHE A 132 -4.87 -8.90 7.63
C PHE A 132 -5.97 -9.88 7.22
N ARG A 133 -6.56 -9.70 6.04
CA ARG A 133 -7.67 -10.55 5.53
C ARG A 133 -7.30 -12.03 5.42
N MET A 134 -6.03 -12.34 5.15
CA MET A 134 -5.53 -13.74 5.16
C MET A 134 -5.56 -14.41 6.54
N ILE A 135 -5.64 -13.66 7.63
CA ILE A 135 -5.64 -14.17 9.01
C ILE A 135 -6.87 -13.72 9.79
N ASP A 136 -7.77 -12.98 9.14
CA ASP A 136 -8.92 -12.37 9.77
C ASP A 136 -10.03 -13.41 9.99
N SER A 137 -10.14 -13.92 11.22
CA SER A 137 -11.20 -14.83 11.63
C SER A 137 -11.66 -14.48 13.03
N GLU A 138 -12.91 -14.82 13.38
CA GLU A 138 -13.45 -14.56 14.73
C GLU A 138 -12.55 -15.14 15.83
N ALA A 139 -12.07 -16.38 15.64
CA ALA A 139 -11.17 -17.04 16.57
C ALA A 139 -9.84 -16.27 16.73
N ASN A 140 -9.28 -15.77 15.63
CA ASN A 140 -8.06 -14.99 15.65
C ASN A 140 -8.27 -13.59 16.26
N ARG A 141 -9.34 -12.89 15.89
CA ARG A 141 -9.72 -11.59 16.50
C ARG A 141 -9.84 -11.72 18.02
N LYS A 142 -10.49 -12.77 18.51
CA LYS A 142 -10.59 -13.08 19.95
C LYS A 142 -9.21 -13.33 20.56
N LYS A 143 -8.36 -14.15 19.93
CA LYS A 143 -7.01 -14.45 20.42
C LYS A 143 -6.12 -13.20 20.56
N TRP A 144 -6.27 -12.23 19.67
CA TRP A 144 -5.46 -11.01 19.67
C TRP A 144 -6.08 -9.87 20.49
N ASN A 145 -7.23 -10.10 21.10
CA ASN A 145 -8.05 -9.08 21.75
C ASN A 145 -8.35 -7.89 20.80
N PHE A 146 -8.71 -8.18 19.55
CA PHE A 146 -8.82 -7.19 18.50
C PHE A 146 -9.82 -6.07 18.83
N ASN A 147 -10.98 -6.41 19.38
CA ASN A 147 -11.99 -5.41 19.78
C ASN A 147 -11.44 -4.43 20.82
N GLN A 148 -10.68 -4.91 21.81
CA GLN A 148 -10.05 -4.06 22.83
C GLN A 148 -8.99 -3.13 22.20
N ARG A 149 -8.28 -3.59 21.16
CA ARG A 149 -7.34 -2.75 20.39
C ARG A 149 -8.07 -1.65 19.64
N VAL A 150 -9.21 -1.96 19.02
CA VAL A 150 -10.06 -0.97 18.32
C VAL A 150 -10.63 0.05 19.30
N GLU A 151 -11.19 -0.41 20.42
CA GLU A 151 -11.78 0.44 21.48
C GLU A 151 -10.76 1.41 22.08
N LYS A 152 -9.50 0.98 22.26
CA LYS A 152 -8.41 1.83 22.75
C LYS A 152 -8.24 3.11 21.92
N PHE A 153 -8.59 3.08 20.63
CA PHE A 153 -8.40 4.21 19.72
C PHE A 153 -9.62 5.12 19.59
N ASN A 154 -10.80 4.73 20.09
CA ASN A 154 -12.03 5.49 19.87
C ASN A 154 -12.86 5.76 21.13
N GLY A 155 -12.49 5.22 22.30
CA GLY A 155 -13.14 5.51 23.59
C GLY A 155 -14.60 5.05 23.73
N ALA A 156 -15.24 4.62 22.63
CA ALA A 156 -16.58 4.05 22.58
C ALA A 156 -16.57 2.79 21.71
N ALA A 157 -17.34 1.77 22.12
CA ALA A 157 -17.55 0.56 21.36
C ALA A 157 -18.22 0.91 20.03
N CYS A 158 -17.43 0.95 18.95
CA CYS A 158 -17.97 1.17 17.63
C CYS A 158 -18.34 -0.18 17.02
N PRO A 159 -19.57 -0.38 16.51
CA PRO A 159 -19.95 -1.63 15.87
C PRO A 159 -18.99 -1.92 14.71
N LEU A 160 -18.31 -3.08 14.75
CA LEU A 160 -17.45 -3.56 13.67
C LEU A 160 -18.24 -3.93 12.40
N GLU A 161 -19.57 -3.90 12.48
CA GLU A 161 -20.52 -4.45 11.51
C GLU A 161 -20.29 -3.97 10.07
N LYS A 162 -19.75 -2.75 9.86
CA LYS A 162 -19.53 -2.23 8.50
C LYS A 162 -18.18 -2.58 7.88
N TYR A 163 -17.20 -3.02 8.67
CA TYR A 163 -15.90 -3.49 8.13
C TYR A 163 -15.93 -4.99 7.76
N ASP A 164 -17.00 -5.68 8.14
CA ASP A 164 -17.26 -7.10 7.87
C ASP A 164 -17.88 -7.38 6.49
N GLU A 165 -18.16 -6.35 5.67
CA GLU A 165 -18.81 -6.54 4.36
C GLU A 165 -17.91 -7.18 3.29
N ILE A 166 -16.60 -7.33 3.54
CA ILE A 166 -15.67 -7.99 2.61
C ILE A 166 -14.85 -9.06 3.36
N ASN A 167 -15.45 -10.23 3.58
CA ASN A 167 -14.78 -11.41 4.14
C ASN A 167 -14.20 -12.26 3.00
N PHE A 168 -12.94 -12.03 2.67
CA PHE A 168 -12.21 -12.81 1.66
C PHE A 168 -10.82 -13.18 2.20
N LEU A 169 -10.22 -14.27 1.70
CA LEU A 169 -8.90 -14.85 2.01
C LEU A 169 -8.74 -15.63 3.32
N SER A 170 -9.61 -15.44 4.31
CA SER A 170 -9.44 -16.04 5.64
C SER A 170 -9.43 -17.57 5.63
N ASN A 171 -10.17 -18.18 4.69
CA ASN A 171 -10.26 -19.63 4.52
C ASN A 171 -8.98 -20.28 3.96
N TYR A 172 -8.06 -19.49 3.39
CA TYR A 172 -6.83 -20.01 2.78
C TYR A 172 -5.59 -19.85 3.68
N ASN A 173 -5.69 -19.09 4.79
CA ASN A 173 -4.62 -18.88 5.78
C ASN A 173 -3.23 -18.59 5.14
N LEU A 174 -3.22 -17.71 4.14
CA LEU A 174 -2.07 -17.52 3.26
C LEU A 174 -0.95 -16.65 3.87
N PHE A 175 -1.18 -16.03 5.02
CA PHE A 175 -0.26 -15.03 5.58
C PHE A 175 1.16 -15.54 5.71
N ASN A 176 1.34 -16.74 6.28
CA ASN A 176 2.67 -17.29 6.50
C ASN A 176 3.40 -17.67 5.19
N ASN A 177 2.71 -17.70 4.05
CA ASN A 177 3.32 -17.91 2.73
C ASN A 177 4.00 -16.63 2.22
N PHE A 178 3.51 -15.46 2.63
CA PHE A 178 3.92 -14.16 2.08
C PHE A 178 4.57 -13.24 3.10
N PHE A 179 4.33 -13.44 4.40
CA PHE A 179 4.77 -12.55 5.47
C PHE A 179 5.46 -13.31 6.60
N GLU A 180 6.42 -12.66 7.24
CA GLU A 180 7.04 -13.10 8.47
C GLU A 180 6.13 -12.87 9.68
N ASN A 181 6.29 -13.68 10.72
CA ASN A 181 5.45 -13.55 11.91
C ASN A 181 5.69 -12.25 12.68
N THR A 182 6.88 -11.63 12.52
CA THR A 182 7.22 -10.31 13.06
C THR A 182 6.35 -9.20 12.49
N THR A 183 5.99 -9.28 11.21
CA THR A 183 5.11 -8.32 10.51
C THR A 183 3.67 -8.39 10.99
N LYS A 184 3.23 -9.55 11.49
CA LYS A 184 1.84 -9.82 11.89
C LYS A 184 1.30 -8.83 12.91
N GLY A 185 2.06 -8.57 13.98
CA GLY A 185 1.64 -7.66 15.05
C GLY A 185 1.42 -6.24 14.55
N ILE A 186 2.32 -5.77 13.67
CA ILE A 186 2.29 -4.42 13.09
C ILE A 186 1.06 -4.27 12.19
N VAL A 187 0.76 -5.27 11.36
CA VAL A 187 -0.45 -5.30 10.52
C VAL A 187 -1.71 -5.28 11.39
N ILE A 188 -1.78 -6.10 12.45
CA ILE A 188 -2.96 -6.13 13.34
C ILE A 188 -3.18 -4.78 14.01
N ASP A 189 -2.12 -4.14 14.53
CA ASP A 189 -2.22 -2.84 15.19
C ASP A 189 -2.63 -1.74 14.23
N PHE A 190 -2.06 -1.74 13.01
CA PHE A 190 -2.45 -0.82 11.96
C PHE A 190 -3.94 -0.98 11.60
N MET A 191 -4.40 -2.19 11.38
CA MET A 191 -5.78 -2.44 10.98
C MET A 191 -6.77 -2.11 12.10
N ALA A 192 -6.43 -2.40 13.36
CA ALA A 192 -7.25 -1.98 14.51
C ALA A 192 -7.41 -0.45 14.54
N TYR A 193 -6.33 0.29 14.28
CA TYR A 193 -6.35 1.75 14.20
C TYR A 193 -7.16 2.26 12.99
N ASN A 194 -6.86 1.75 11.79
CA ASN A 194 -7.53 2.10 10.54
C ASN A 194 -9.05 1.93 10.65
N ILE A 195 -9.51 0.78 11.17
CA ILE A 195 -10.93 0.51 11.40
C ILE A 195 -11.53 1.49 12.40
N ALA A 196 -10.84 1.72 13.53
CA ALA A 196 -11.31 2.66 14.55
C ALA A 196 -11.52 4.08 13.98
N GLN A 197 -10.54 4.59 13.22
CA GLN A 197 -10.60 5.95 12.67
C GLN A 197 -11.67 6.08 11.58
N TRP A 198 -11.75 5.12 10.67
CA TRP A 198 -12.77 5.13 9.63
C TRP A 198 -14.18 5.08 10.20
N ASN A 199 -14.39 4.25 11.22
CA ASN A 199 -15.66 4.20 11.94
C ASN A 199 -15.95 5.49 12.71
N TYR A 200 -14.94 6.15 13.29
CA TYR A 200 -15.14 7.43 13.97
C TYR A 200 -15.52 8.55 12.99
N PHE A 201 -14.71 8.75 11.94
CA PHE A 201 -14.80 9.93 11.10
C PHE A 201 -15.80 9.79 9.94
N ILE A 202 -15.92 8.60 9.30
CA ILE A 202 -16.93 8.41 8.24
C ILE A 202 -18.32 8.24 8.86
N LEU A 203 -18.48 7.31 9.80
CA LEU A 203 -19.83 6.91 10.22
C LEU A 203 -20.51 7.96 11.09
N GLN A 204 -19.74 8.81 11.77
CA GLN A 204 -20.32 9.86 12.60
C GLN A 204 -20.36 11.24 11.94
N SER A 205 -20.00 11.36 10.64
CA SER A 205 -19.95 12.63 9.90
C SER A 205 -19.20 13.73 10.66
N ARG A 206 -18.15 13.33 11.38
CA ARG A 206 -17.65 14.12 12.50
C ARG A 206 -16.69 15.20 12.07
N ILE A 207 -15.96 15.08 10.97
CA ILE A 207 -14.89 16.04 10.63
C ILE A 207 -15.45 17.46 10.44
N ASN A 208 -15.29 18.29 11.46
CA ASN A 208 -15.64 19.70 11.46
C ASN A 208 -14.70 20.47 12.40
N GLU A 209 -14.81 21.79 12.45
CA GLU A 209 -13.94 22.61 13.30
C GLU A 209 -13.95 22.16 14.77
N ALA A 210 -15.08 21.68 15.28
CA ALA A 210 -15.26 21.31 16.68
C ALA A 210 -14.48 20.05 17.10
N ASN A 211 -14.02 19.22 16.15
CA ASN A 211 -13.16 18.07 16.45
C ASN A 211 -11.90 17.99 15.56
N SER A 212 -11.52 19.11 14.97
CA SER A 212 -10.27 19.29 14.24
C SER A 212 -9.06 18.76 15.02
N GLY A 213 -8.96 19.01 16.33
CA GLY A 213 -7.86 18.51 17.16
C GLY A 213 -7.77 16.99 17.27
N GLU A 214 -8.89 16.27 17.29
CA GLU A 214 -8.91 14.81 17.29
C GLU A 214 -8.50 14.26 15.92
N PHE A 215 -8.92 14.91 14.84
CA PHE A 215 -8.49 14.57 13.48
C PHE A 215 -6.98 14.81 13.31
N ASP A 216 -6.46 15.91 13.84
CA ASP A 216 -5.03 16.24 13.79
C ASP A 216 -4.18 15.22 14.56
N GLU A 217 -4.66 14.79 15.73
CA GLU A 217 -4.00 13.73 16.48
C GLU A 217 -4.09 12.41 15.74
N ALA A 218 -5.23 12.13 15.10
CA ALA A 218 -5.37 10.94 14.28
C ALA A 218 -4.36 10.93 13.13
N VAL A 219 -4.20 12.04 12.40
CA VAL A 219 -3.18 12.20 11.35
C VAL A 219 -1.78 11.89 11.86
N LYS A 220 -1.40 12.37 13.07
CA LYS A 220 -0.08 12.10 13.65
C LYS A 220 0.12 10.61 13.95
N VAL A 221 -0.85 9.97 14.60
CA VAL A 221 -0.76 8.53 14.92
C VAL A 221 -0.72 7.71 13.65
N TYR A 222 -1.52 8.07 12.64
CA TYR A 222 -1.55 7.41 11.35
C TYR A 222 -0.19 7.46 10.65
N LYS A 223 0.46 8.63 10.63
CA LYS A 223 1.84 8.78 10.09
C LYS A 223 2.83 7.84 10.77
N ILE A 224 2.79 7.74 12.11
CA ILE A 224 3.68 6.85 12.87
C ILE A 224 3.43 5.38 12.48
N LEU A 225 2.17 4.97 12.36
CA LEU A 225 1.83 3.59 12.00
C LEU A 225 2.20 3.28 10.54
N TYR A 226 2.10 4.25 9.63
CA TYR A 226 2.58 4.08 8.25
C TYR A 226 4.07 3.85 8.17
N GLU A 227 4.87 4.63 8.90
CA GLU A 227 6.32 4.42 8.89
C GLU A 227 6.68 3.05 9.46
N LYS A 228 5.97 2.59 10.50
CA LYS A 228 6.13 1.22 11.03
C LYS A 228 5.75 0.15 10.00
N LEU A 229 4.64 0.32 9.27
CA LEU A 229 4.26 -0.59 8.19
C LEU A 229 5.30 -0.60 7.08
N TYR A 230 5.75 0.56 6.64
CA TYR A 230 6.73 0.70 5.57
C TYR A 230 8.04 0.02 5.93
N GLN A 231 8.53 0.24 7.15
CA GLN A 231 9.71 -0.45 7.68
C GLN A 231 9.48 -1.96 7.72
N ALA A 232 8.36 -2.42 8.30
CA ALA A 232 8.04 -3.83 8.42
C ALA A 232 8.01 -4.53 7.05
N PHE A 233 7.33 -3.95 6.06
CA PHE A 233 7.24 -4.52 4.72
C PHE A 233 8.57 -4.46 3.96
N THR A 234 9.38 -3.44 4.23
CA THR A 234 10.72 -3.32 3.63
C THR A 234 11.71 -4.31 4.21
N GLU A 235 11.56 -4.70 5.48
CA GLU A 235 12.43 -5.66 6.17
C GLU A 235 11.93 -7.11 6.06
N ASP A 236 10.63 -7.33 5.77
CA ASP A 236 10.04 -8.66 5.67
C ASP A 236 10.64 -9.48 4.52
N LYS A 237 11.38 -10.52 4.86
CA LYS A 237 12.12 -11.33 3.89
C LYS A 237 11.20 -12.14 2.99
N LYS A 238 10.07 -12.61 3.51
CA LYS A 238 9.10 -13.41 2.72
C LYS A 238 8.40 -12.53 1.71
N LEU A 239 8.03 -11.33 2.12
CA LEU A 239 7.38 -10.36 1.25
C LEU A 239 8.34 -9.89 0.16
N ASN A 240 9.58 -9.53 0.53
CA ASN A 240 10.59 -9.11 -0.44
C ASN A 240 11.00 -10.22 -1.41
N LYS A 241 10.90 -11.51 -1.04
CA LYS A 241 11.15 -12.62 -1.97
C LYS A 241 10.25 -12.57 -3.22
N LEU A 242 9.06 -11.96 -3.11
CA LEU A 242 8.16 -11.77 -4.26
C LEU A 242 8.76 -10.84 -5.33
N LEU A 243 9.72 -9.99 -4.95
CA LEU A 243 10.44 -9.11 -5.87
C LEU A 243 11.54 -9.84 -6.66
N GLY A 244 11.83 -11.11 -6.34
CA GLY A 244 12.90 -11.88 -6.97
C GLY A 244 14.29 -11.59 -6.41
N ASN A 245 14.36 -11.00 -5.22
CA ASN A 245 15.59 -10.75 -4.46
C ASN A 245 15.91 -11.91 -3.50
#